data_AF-A0A5N8YXU8-F1
#
_entry.id   AF-A0A5N8YXU8-F1
#
_cell.length_a   1.000
_cell.length_b   1.000
_cell.length_c   1.000
_cell.angle_alpha   90.00
_cell.angle_beta   90.00
_cell.angle_gamma   90.00
#
_symmetry.space_group_name_H-M   'P 1'
#
loop_
_entity.id
_entity.type
_entity.pdbx_description
1 polymer ?
#
loop_
_entity_poly.entity_id
_entity_poly.type
_entity_poly.pdbx_seq_one_letter_code
_entity_poly.pdbx_strand_id
1 'polypeptide(L)' 'MNENWFLSLADARQKVENWRQEYNNEYPHSTLGQMAPAQFAKIKLIGAEVAG' A
#
# COMPACT_ATOMS: atom_id res chain seq x y z
N MET A 1 18.00 -6.25 25.03
CA MET A 1 18.83 -5.48 24.08
C MET A 1 17.89 -4.46 23.45
N ASN A 2 18.14 -3.16 23.60
CA ASN A 2 17.21 -2.14 23.11
C ASN A 2 17.32 -2.04 21.59
N GLU A 3 16.39 -2.69 20.91
CA GLU A 3 16.19 -2.60 19.47
C GLU A 3 15.74 -1.17 19.15
N ASN A 4 16.65 -0.32 18.70
CA ASN A 4 16.24 0.93 18.06
C ASN A 4 15.83 0.58 16.62
N TRP A 5 14.55 0.24 16.43
CA TRP A 5 13.95 -0.09 15.12
C TRP A 5 14.13 1.06 14.10
N PHE A 6 14.34 2.28 14.61
CA PHE A 6 14.58 3.48 13.84
C PHE A 6 15.82 4.22 14.35
N LEU A 7 16.66 4.64 13.40
CA LEU A 7 17.90 5.38 13.67
C LEU A 7 17.62 6.88 13.91
N SER A 8 16.49 7.38 13.39
CA SER A 8 15.99 8.75 13.57
C SER A 8 14.53 8.86 13.13
N LEU A 9 13.89 10.01 13.36
CA LEU A 9 12.57 10.31 12.79
C LEU A 9 12.56 10.34 11.25
N ALA A 10 13.69 10.73 10.63
CA ALA A 10 13.81 10.72 9.18
C ALA A 10 13.84 9.27 8.64
N ASP A 11 14.59 8.39 9.31
CA ASP A 11 14.63 6.96 8.99
C ASP A 11 13.26 6.30 9.17
N ALA A 12 12.55 6.60 10.25
CA ALA A 12 11.19 6.13 10.47
C ALA A 12 10.23 6.54 9.34
N ARG A 13 10.26 7.81 8.94
CA ARG A 13 9.42 8.32 7.84
C ARG A 13 9.74 7.60 6.52
N GLN A 14 11.02 7.42 6.21
CA GLN A 14 11.43 6.73 4.98
C GLN A 14 10.95 5.28 4.96
N LYS A 15 11.14 4.53 6.05
CA LYS A 15 10.72 3.13 6.15
C LYS A 15 9.20 2.98 6.02
N VAL A 16 8.43 3.84 6.69
CA VAL A 16 6.97 3.81 6.60
C VAL A 16 6.49 4.14 5.18
N GLU A 17 7.10 5.12 4.53
CA GLU A 17 6.72 5.48 3.15
C GLU A 17 7.06 4.35 2.17
N ASN A 18 8.25 3.73 2.30
CA ASN A 18 8.62 2.58 1.48
C ASN A 18 7.59 1.44 1.65
N TRP A 19 7.28 1.11 2.90
CA TRP A 19 6.30 0.06 3.19
C TRP A 19 4.91 0.40 2.66
N ARG A 20 4.47 1.66 2.77
CA ARG A 20 3.19 2.12 2.21
C ARG A 20 3.15 1.94 0.69
N GLN A 21 4.24 2.21 -0.01
CA GLN A 21 4.32 2.03 -1.47
C GLN A 21 4.29 0.56 -1.84
N GLU A 22 5.12 -0.27 -1.21
CA GLU A 22 5.16 -1.71 -1.47
C GLU A 22 3.80 -2.36 -1.19
N TYR A 23 3.23 -2.12 0.00
CA TYR A 23 1.94 -2.70 0.40
C TYR A 23 0.82 -2.35 -0.58
N ASN A 24 0.71 -1.08 -0.98
CA ASN A 24 -0.37 -0.65 -1.86
C ASN A 24 -0.22 -1.15 -3.30
N ASN A 25 1.00 -1.39 -3.78
CA ASN A 25 1.25 -1.70 -5.19
C ASN A 25 1.53 -3.18 -5.46
N GLU A 26 2.12 -3.90 -4.50
CA GLU A 26 2.69 -5.23 -4.74
C GLU A 26 2.00 -6.35 -3.96
N TYR A 27 1.40 -6.05 -2.80
CA TYR A 27 0.87 -7.10 -1.92
C TYR A 27 -0.61 -7.36 -2.16
N PRO A 28 -0.98 -8.57 -2.65
CA PRO A 28 -2.38 -8.92 -2.87
C PRO A 28 -3.11 -9.23 -1.56
N HIS A 29 -4.42 -8.94 -1.52
CA HIS A 29 -5.29 -9.25 -0.38
C HIS A 29 -6.49 -10.09 -0.79
N SER A 30 -6.78 -11.13 -0.01
CA SER A 30 -7.90 -12.05 -0.28
C SER A 30 -9.26 -11.34 -0.29
N THR A 31 -9.47 -10.36 0.60
CA THR A 31 -10.68 -9.53 0.64
C THR A 31 -10.84 -8.63 -0.58
N LEU A 32 -9.74 -8.33 -1.28
CA LEU A 32 -9.72 -7.60 -2.55
C LEU A 32 -9.68 -8.54 -3.76
N GLY A 33 -9.97 -9.84 -3.58
CA GLY A 33 -9.94 -10.81 -4.67
C GLY A 33 -8.53 -11.14 -5.15
N GLN A 34 -7.55 -11.18 -4.23
CA GLN A 34 -6.12 -11.40 -4.52
C GLN A 34 -5.48 -10.30 -5.38
N MET A 35 -5.99 -9.07 -5.26
CA MET A 35 -5.40 -7.89 -5.90
C MET A 35 -4.69 -7.00 -4.90
N ALA A 36 -3.67 -6.28 -5.36
CA ALA A 36 -3.08 -5.21 -4.58
C ALA A 36 -4.07 -4.03 -4.46
N PRO A 37 -4.02 -3.25 -3.37
CA PRO A 37 -4.92 -2.12 -3.16
C PRO A 37 -5.01 -1.14 -4.35
N ALA A 38 -3.88 -0.79 -4.97
CA ALA A 38 -3.84 0.11 -6.12
C ALA A 38 -4.54 -0.47 -7.35
N GLN A 39 -4.40 -1.78 -7.58
CA GLN A 39 -5.08 -2.48 -8.69
C GLN A 39 -6.59 -2.48 -8.46
N PHE A 40 -7.03 -2.80 -7.24
CA PHE A 40 -8.44 -2.79 -6.88
C PHE A 40 -9.06 -1.40 -7.04
N ALA A 41 -8.38 -0.35 -6.56
CA ALA A 41 -8.83 1.03 -6.70
C ALA A 41 -8.99 1.44 -8.18
N LYS A 42 -8.03 1.07 -9.03
CA LYS A 42 -8.10 1.34 -10.47
C LYS A 42 -9.32 0.69 -11.13
N ILE A 43 -9.63 -0.55 -10.79
CA ILE A 43 -10.83 -1.25 -11.31
C ILE A 43 -12.10 -0.56 -10.84
N LYS A 44 -12.17 -0.16 -9.57
CA LYS A 44 -13.34 0.55 -9.02
C LYS A 44 -13.58 1.89 -9.71
N LEU A 45 -12.51 2.65 -10.00
CA LEU A 45 -12.61 3.92 -10.72
C LEU A 45 -13.12 3.73 -12.14
N ILE A 46 -12.54 2.79 -12.89
CA ILE A 46 -12.98 2.48 -14.27
C ILE A 46 -14.45 2.02 -14.28
N GLY A 47 -14.85 1.17 -13.33
CA GLY A 47 -16.23 0.71 -13.22
C GLY A 47 -17.23 1.83 -12.91
N ALA A 48 -16.81 2.89 -12.21
CA ALA A 48 -17.62 4.07 -11.96
C ALA A 48 -17.73 4.97 -13.20
N GLU A 49 -16.67 5.08 -14.00
CA GLU A 49 -16.66 5.89 -15.24
C GLU A 49 -17.51 5.28 -16.37
N VAL A 50 -17.61 3.95 -16.45
CA VAL A 50 -18.39 3.26 -17.51
C VAL A 50 -19.89 3.19 -17.16
N ALA A 51 -20.26 3.38 -15.90
CA ALA A 51 -21.64 3.30 -15.42
C ALA A 51 -22.37 4.66 -15.34
N GLY A 52 -21.72 5.75 -15.74
CA GLY A 52 -22.30 7.10 -15.85
C GLY A 52 -22.56 7.49 -17.30
#